data_AF-A0A5N5FY05-F1
#
_entry.id   AF-A0A5N5FY05-F1
#
_cell.length_a   1.000
_cell.length_b   1.000
_cell.length_c   1.000
_cell.angle_alpha   90.00
_cell.angle_beta   90.00
_cell.angle_gamma   90.00
#
_symmetry.space_group_name_H-M   'P 1'
#
loop_
_entity.id
_entity.type
_entity.pdbx_description
1 polymer ?
#
loop_
_entity_poly.entity_id
_entity_poly.type
_entity_poly.pdbx_seq_one_letter_code
_entity_poly.pdbx_strand_id
1 'polypeptide(L)'
;MIDPDQRNGKKCLTIVEGLKEDLDFKKKLKDLKREFCCNGNVIEDKKLGKIIQLQGDQRNKVLQFLVDANIADKEQIKIHGF
;
A
#
# COMPACT_ATOMS: atom_id res chain seq x y z
N MET A 1 35.79 -1.26 -9.12
CA MET A 1 34.88 -2.23 -8.47
C MET A 1 33.72 -1.41 -7.95
N ILE A 2 32.58 -1.46 -8.64
CA ILE A 2 31.33 -0.90 -8.14
C ILE A 2 30.57 -2.13 -7.69
N ASP A 3 30.69 -2.46 -6.41
CA ASP A 3 29.79 -3.39 -5.76
C ASP A 3 28.45 -2.64 -5.67
N PRO A 4 27.39 -3.04 -6.41
CA PRO A 4 26.05 -2.65 -6.02
C PRO A 4 25.80 -3.33 -4.68
N ASP A 5 26.19 -2.63 -3.61
CA ASP A 5 25.93 -3.00 -2.24
C ASP A 5 24.50 -3.51 -2.19
N GLN A 6 24.38 -4.76 -1.73
CA GLN A 6 23.11 -5.42 -1.49
C GLN A 6 22.30 -4.51 -0.57
N ARG A 7 21.50 -3.60 -1.16
CA ARG A 7 20.46 -2.83 -0.48
C ARG A 7 19.30 -3.75 -0.10
N ASN A 8 19.64 -4.86 0.55
CA ASN A 8 18.78 -5.77 1.28
C ASN A 8 18.35 -5.14 2.61
N GLY A 9 18.25 -3.80 2.67
CA GLY A 9 17.45 -3.15 3.70
C GLY A 9 16.05 -3.67 3.50
N LYS A 10 15.55 -4.50 4.42
CA LYS A 10 14.23 -5.13 4.41
C LYS A 10 13.25 -4.24 3.66
N LYS A 11 12.95 -4.58 2.39
CA LYS A 11 11.95 -3.85 1.60
C LYS A 11 10.61 -4.19 2.23
N CYS A 12 10.24 -3.48 3.28
CA CYS A 12 8.90 -3.51 3.83
C CYS A 12 8.00 -2.99 2.72
N LEU A 13 7.12 -3.86 2.24
CA LEU A 13 6.10 -3.54 1.25
C LEU A 13 4.78 -3.60 1.99
N THR A 14 4.03 -2.51 1.94
CA THR A 14 2.67 -2.48 2.46
C THR A 14 1.73 -2.77 1.30
N ILE A 15 1.04 -3.92 1.35
CA ILE A 15 0.05 -4.31 0.34
C ILE A 15 -1.34 -4.08 0.93
N VAL A 16 -2.19 -3.40 0.17
CA VAL A 16 -3.59 -3.14 0.51
C VAL A 16 -4.45 -3.87 -0.51
N GLU A 17 -5.16 -4.88 -0.03
CA GLU A 17 -6.09 -5.71 -0.80
C GLU A 17 -7.51 -5.60 -0.22
N GLY A 18 -8.51 -6.10 -0.96
CA GLY A 18 -9.92 -6.08 -0.51
C GLY A 18 -10.60 -4.72 -0.63
N LEU A 19 -10.02 -3.79 -1.40
CA LEU A 19 -10.65 -2.50 -1.70
C LEU A 19 -11.75 -2.69 -2.76
N LYS A 20 -12.87 -1.99 -2.59
CA LYS A 20 -13.96 -1.98 -3.58
C LYS A 20 -13.44 -1.51 -4.95
N GLU A 21 -13.74 -2.27 -5.98
CA GLU A 21 -13.35 -2.00 -7.37
C GLU A 21 -13.89 -0.67 -7.93
N ASP A 22 -14.96 -0.15 -7.33
CA ASP A 22 -15.58 1.14 -7.65
C ASP A 22 -14.78 2.35 -7.16
N LEU A 23 -13.78 2.14 -6.28
CA LEU A 23 -12.92 3.20 -5.79
C LEU A 23 -11.91 3.66 -6.85
N ASP A 24 -11.64 4.96 -6.86
CA ASP A 24 -10.73 5.59 -7.80
C ASP A 24 -9.26 5.39 -7.35
N PHE A 25 -8.72 4.18 -7.57
CA PHE A 25 -7.37 3.78 -7.20
C PHE A 25 -6.29 4.76 -7.71
N LYS A 26 -6.50 5.39 -8.86
CA LYS A 26 -5.58 6.39 -9.43
C LYS A 26 -5.50 7.65 -8.56
N LYS A 27 -6.64 8.18 -8.10
CA LYS A 27 -6.67 9.32 -7.18
C LYS A 27 -6.02 8.94 -5.85
N LYS A 28 -6.44 7.82 -5.26
CA LYS A 28 -5.90 7.33 -3.99
C LYS A 28 -4.39 7.12 -4.07
N LEU A 29 -3.86 6.55 -5.16
CA LEU A 29 -2.42 6.41 -5.38
C LEU A 29 -1.71 7.78 -5.45
N LYS A 30 -2.33 8.79 -6.07
CA LYS A 30 -1.76 10.13 -6.19
C LYS A 30 -1.68 10.82 -4.83
N ASP A 31 -2.75 10.73 -4.04
CA ASP A 31 -2.77 11.22 -2.65
C ASP A 31 -1.76 10.46 -1.78
N LEU A 32 -1.75 9.13 -1.82
CA LEU A 32 -0.79 8.29 -1.08
C LEU A 32 0.67 8.68 -1.45
N LYS A 33 0.98 8.85 -2.74
CA LYS A 33 2.34 9.27 -3.17
C LYS A 33 2.72 10.65 -2.62
N ARG A 34 1.78 11.59 -2.58
CA ARG A 34 1.99 12.96 -2.10
C ARG A 34 2.14 13.02 -0.58
N GLU A 35 1.32 12.27 0.14
CA GLU A 35 1.26 12.30 1.61
C GLU A 35 2.35 11.42 2.25
N PHE A 36 2.68 10.28 1.65
CA PHE A 36 3.66 9.36 2.20
C PHE A 36 5.07 9.56 1.68
N CYS A 37 5.27 10.40 0.65
CA CYS A 37 6.55 10.53 -0.08
C CYS A 37 7.12 9.16 -0.49
N CYS A 38 6.25 8.16 -0.67
CA CYS A 38 6.61 6.78 -0.96
C CYS A 38 6.21 6.44 -2.39
N ASN A 39 6.97 5.54 -2.99
CA ASN A 39 6.57 4.97 -4.27
C ASN A 39 5.48 3.93 -4.06
N GLY A 40 4.50 3.95 -4.94
CA GLY A 40 3.35 3.06 -4.90
C GLY A 40 2.95 2.60 -6.30
N ASN A 41 2.42 1.38 -6.37
CA ASN A 41 1.90 0.79 -7.58
C ASN A 41 0.52 0.18 -7.34
N VAL A 42 -0.34 0.19 -8.36
CA VAL A 42 -1.59 -0.58 -8.34
C VAL A 42 -1.37 -1.81 -9.21
N ILE A 43 -1.61 -2.98 -8.65
CA ILE A 43 -1.55 -4.26 -9.35
C ILE A 43 -2.96 -4.80 -9.42
N GLU A 44 -3.34 -5.36 -10.55
CA GLU A 44 -4.62 -6.04 -10.70
C GLU A 44 -4.37 -7.54 -10.65
N ASP A 45 -4.90 -8.17 -9.61
CA ASP A 45 -4.77 -9.60 -9.36
C ASP A 45 -6.06 -10.31 -9.74
N LYS A 46 -5.95 -11.45 -10.44
CA LYS A 46 -7.15 -12.19 -10.90
C LYS A 46 -7.96 -12.79 -9.76
N LYS A 47 -7.36 -12.99 -8.58
CA LYS A 47 -8.04 -13.58 -7.41
C LYS A 47 -8.55 -12.54 -6.42
N LEU A 48 -7.80 -11.46 -6.22
CA LEU A 48 -8.06 -10.46 -5.19
C LEU A 48 -8.57 -9.12 -5.76
N GLY A 49 -8.63 -8.99 -7.09
CA GLY A 49 -8.97 -7.74 -7.75
C GLY A 49 -7.81 -6.73 -7.73
N LYS A 50 -8.13 -5.44 -7.70
CA LYS A 50 -7.12 -4.38 -7.64
C LYS A 50 -6.53 -4.26 -6.24
N ILE A 51 -5.22 -4.42 -6.15
CA ILE A 51 -4.41 -4.26 -4.94
C ILE A 51 -3.46 -3.05 -5.09
N ILE A 52 -3.22 -2.34 -3.99
CA ILE A 52 -2.24 -1.24 -3.95
C ILE A 52 -1.00 -1.70 -3.19
N GLN A 53 0.16 -1.58 -3.80
CA GLN A 53 1.44 -1.82 -3.16
C GLN A 53 2.14 -0.48 -2.90
N LEU A 54 2.58 -0.27 -1.66
CA LEU A 54 3.36 0.89 -1.25
C LEU A 54 4.72 0.44 -0.73
N GLN A 55 5.78 1.18 -1.10
CA GLN A 55 7.12 0.96 -0.56
C GLN A 55 7.26 1.58 0.82
N GLY A 56 7.88 0.84 1.73
CA GLY A 56 8.09 1.21 3.12
C GLY A 56 7.07 0.60 4.08
N ASP A 57 7.36 0.71 5.37
CA ASP A 57 6.43 0.36 6.44
C ASP A 57 5.45 1.53 6.64
N GLN A 58 4.31 1.47 5.96
CA GLN A 58 3.27 2.50 6.04
C GLN A 58 2.01 1.99 6.77
N ARG A 59 2.11 0.86 7.47
CA ARG A 59 0.97 0.17 8.14
C ARG A 59 0.10 1.10 8.99
N ASN A 60 0.68 1.96 9.83
CA ASN A 60 -0.08 2.93 10.63
C ASN A 60 -0.82 3.95 9.77
N LYS A 61 -0.15 4.45 8.73
CA LYS A 61 -0.71 5.51 7.89
C LYS A 61 -1.76 4.99 6.92
N VAL A 62 -1.53 3.81 6.34
CA VAL A 62 -2.51 3.09 5.52
C VAL A 62 -3.76 2.79 6.33
N LEU A 63 -3.60 2.33 7.57
CA LEU A 63 -4.72 2.08 8.46
C LEU A 63 -5.52 3.36 8.74
N GLN A 64 -4.84 4.46 9.05
CA GLN A 64 -5.50 5.74 9.28
C GLN A 64 -6.21 6.26 8.01
N PHE A 65 -5.58 6.12 6.85
CA PHE A 65 -6.15 6.52 5.56
C PHE A 65 -7.39 5.70 5.18
N LEU A 66 -7.39 4.40 5.44
CA LEU A 66 -8.54 3.53 5.13
C LEU A 66 -9.75 3.84 6.02
N VAL A 67 -9.49 4.15 7.30
CA VAL A 67 -10.53 4.56 8.25
C VAL A 67 -11.06 5.96 7.91
N ASP A 68 -10.17 6.92 7.63
CA ASP A 68 -10.53 8.29 7.27
C ASP A 68 -11.32 8.35 5.95
N ALA A 69 -10.89 7.57 4.97
CA ALA A 69 -11.59 7.44 3.70
C ALA A 69 -12.88 6.61 3.79
N ASN A 70 -13.22 6.08 4.97
CA ASN A 70 -14.37 5.21 5.22
C ASN A 70 -14.44 4.01 4.27
N ILE A 71 -13.26 3.50 3.85
CA ILE A 71 -13.15 2.38 2.92
C ILE A 71 -13.23 1.05 3.67
N ALA A 72 -12.57 0.96 4.82
CA ALA A 72 -12.54 -0.23 5.65
C ALA A 72 -12.37 0.13 7.13
N ASP A 73 -13.05 -0.59 8.00
CA ASP A 73 -12.89 -0.47 9.44
C ASP A 73 -11.55 -1.01 9.90
N LYS A 74 -11.04 -0.44 11.01
CA LYS A 74 -9.78 -0.84 11.63
C LYS A 74 -9.71 -2.33 11.95
N GLU A 75 -10.86 -2.95 12.23
CA GLU A 75 -11.02 -4.37 12.54
C GLU A 75 -10.93 -5.29 11.30
N GLN A 76 -11.26 -4.76 10.12
CA GLN A 76 -11.19 -5.50 8.86
C GLN A 76 -9.78 -5.48 8.25
N ILE A 77 -8.92 -4.55 8.68
CA ILE A 77 -7.56 -4.38 8.16
C ILE A 77 -6.62 -5.35 8.87
N LYS A 78 -6.24 -6.43 8.18
CA LYS A 78 -5.17 -7.34 8.63
C LYS A 78 -3.83 -6.89 8.09
N ILE A 79 -2.93 -6.51 8.99
CA ILE A 79 -1.54 -6.20 8.65
C ILE A 79 -0.75 -7.50 8.62
N HIS A 80 -0.43 -8.01 7.43
CA HIS A 80 0.52 -9.09 7.24
C HIS A 80 1.92 -8.49 7.05
N GLY A 81 2.77 -8.57 8.07
CA GLY A 81 4.15 -8.09 8.01
C GLY A 81 5.09 -8.95 8.84
N PHE A 82 6.26 -9.29 8.27
CA PHE A 82 7.34 -10.05 8.91
C PHE A 82 8.61 -9.18 9.01
#